data_AF-A0A957LUR4-F1
#
_entry.id   AF-A0A957LUR4-F1
#
_cell.length_a   1.000
_cell.length_b   1.000
_cell.length_c   1.000
_cell.angle_alpha   90.00
_cell.angle_beta   90.00
_cell.angle_gamma   90.00
#
_symmetry.space_group_name_H-M   'P 1'
#
loop_
_entity.id
_entity.type
_entity.pdbx_description
1 polymer ?
#
loop_
_entity_poly.entity_id
_entity_poly.type
_entity_poly.pdbx_seq_one_letter_code
_entity_poly.pdbx_strand_id
1 'polypeptide(L)'
;MKKKLMTLLVSLALAAGLFGVLPASASKLADTINPNDSSAIHLAAVGDALIVEVNADPVITEPDYEYFELFNTTGSAIDLSNWEICDNSNGGTPAGCRHLPVGTTLGPGRRLVVSFSNAAAMATAYGCAASSLNVVQFSDGWFAGTSGANLANASDRLAVYDNTSPTRVRVDEVSYGTDTTWLNPAAPDVFNNSGQSLQRVGYGSLSFTDTNSSTDWASSTSLGNGNGTPCDVTLAVTLADFYAAQQGDAVLVTWETASELDNRGFNLYRGTSPDGWDRQLNSTLIPSQSQGNPNGFVYTWLDDVDLVPGTSYYYWLQDLDTSGALTMHGPVSVDY
;
A
#
# COMPACT_ATOMS: atom_id res chain seq x y z
N MET A 1 3.56 24.19 -30.82
CA MET A 1 3.03 22.82 -31.01
C MET A 1 2.63 22.28 -29.64
N LYS A 2 1.33 22.23 -29.34
CA LYS A 2 0.76 21.88 -28.03
C LYS A 2 0.18 20.46 -28.07
N LYS A 3 0.50 19.67 -27.04
CA LYS A 3 -0.29 18.64 -26.33
C LYS A 3 -1.19 17.68 -27.15
N LYS A 4 -0.88 16.38 -27.08
CA LYS A 4 -1.72 15.29 -26.53
C LYS A 4 -1.28 13.94 -27.13
N LEU A 5 -0.68 13.08 -26.30
CA LEU A 5 -0.58 11.65 -26.56
C LEU A 5 -1.05 10.96 -25.29
N MET A 6 -2.28 10.46 -25.31
CA MET A 6 -2.85 9.61 -24.27
C MET A 6 -3.89 8.72 -24.95
N THR A 7 -3.80 7.44 -24.61
CA THR A 7 -4.82 6.39 -24.80
C THR A 7 -4.79 5.62 -26.12
N LEU A 8 -4.04 4.51 -26.10
CA LEU A 8 -4.21 3.35 -26.96
C LEU A 8 -4.86 2.23 -26.11
N LEU A 9 -6.13 1.93 -26.38
CA LEU A 9 -6.91 0.73 -26.04
C LEU A 9 -8.26 1.02 -26.74
N VAL A 10 -8.72 0.32 -27.76
CA VAL A 10 -9.01 -1.11 -27.82
C VAL A 10 -8.98 -1.51 -29.30
N SER A 11 -8.23 -2.55 -29.65
CA SER A 11 -8.35 -3.21 -30.96
C SER A 11 -8.62 -4.69 -30.75
N LEU A 12 -9.91 -5.06 -30.65
CA LEU A 12 -10.37 -6.39 -31.03
C LEU A 12 -11.89 -6.41 -31.24
N ALA A 13 -12.32 -6.25 -32.48
CA ALA A 13 -13.51 -6.90 -33.05
C ALA A 13 -13.66 -6.49 -34.54
N LEU A 14 -12.82 -7.06 -35.40
CA LEU A 14 -13.10 -7.09 -36.83
C LEU A 14 -13.04 -8.54 -37.31
N ALA A 15 -14.12 -9.31 -37.09
CA ALA A 15 -14.39 -10.55 -37.82
C ALA A 15 -15.82 -11.02 -37.54
N ALA A 16 -16.79 -10.51 -38.31
CA ALA A 16 -17.93 -11.26 -38.86
C ALA A 16 -18.92 -10.25 -39.47
N GLY A 17 -19.02 -10.25 -40.80
CA GLY A 17 -20.11 -9.56 -41.48
C GLY A 17 -21.42 -10.31 -41.25
N LEU A 18 -22.40 -9.64 -40.66
CA LEU A 18 -23.82 -9.77 -41.02
C LEU A 18 -24.57 -8.58 -40.43
N PHE A 19 -25.29 -7.86 -41.29
CA PHE A 19 -26.17 -6.77 -40.92
C PHE A 19 -27.25 -7.26 -39.93
N GLY A 20 -27.22 -6.73 -38.71
CA GLY A 20 -28.25 -6.94 -37.69
C GLY A 20 -28.21 -5.79 -36.70
N VAL A 21 -29.31 -5.04 -36.62
CA VAL A 21 -29.49 -3.86 -35.77
C VAL A 21 -29.19 -4.22 -34.31
N LEU A 22 -28.22 -3.55 -33.68
CA LEU A 22 -28.01 -3.63 -32.24
C LEU A 22 -29.26 -3.10 -31.52
N PRO A 23 -29.84 -3.84 -30.56
CA PRO A 23 -30.96 -3.32 -29.76
C PRO A 23 -30.49 -2.11 -28.93
N ALA A 24 -31.40 -1.14 -28.76
CA ALA A 24 -31.18 0.15 -28.10
C ALA A 24 -30.91 0.07 -26.57
N SER A 25 -30.28 -0.99 -26.07
CA SER A 25 -29.85 -1.14 -24.68
C SER A 25 -28.34 -1.01 -24.48
N ALA A 26 -27.52 -1.01 -25.55
CA ALA A 26 -26.07 -0.83 -25.45
C ALA A 26 -25.59 0.64 -25.43
N SER A 27 -26.51 1.60 -25.62
CA SER A 27 -26.19 3.04 -25.74
C SER A 27 -26.32 3.83 -24.43
N LYS A 28 -26.52 3.16 -23.29
CA LYS A 28 -26.74 3.84 -21.98
C LYS A 28 -25.64 3.64 -20.93
N LEU A 29 -24.55 2.94 -21.27
CA LEU A 29 -23.44 2.70 -20.34
C LEU A 29 -22.22 3.60 -20.54
N ALA A 30 -22.21 4.44 -21.59
CA ALA A 30 -21.09 5.34 -21.87
C ALA A 30 -21.32 6.79 -21.40
N ASP A 31 -22.45 7.07 -20.74
CA ASP A 31 -22.83 8.43 -20.34
C ASP A 31 -23.13 8.46 -18.84
N THR A 32 -22.05 8.55 -18.05
CA THR A 32 -21.87 9.17 -16.72
C THR A 32 -20.79 8.42 -15.94
N ILE A 33 -19.52 8.66 -16.25
CA ILE A 33 -18.45 8.53 -15.25
C ILE A 33 -18.01 9.95 -14.95
N ASN A 34 -18.48 10.48 -13.81
CA ASN A 34 -17.95 11.71 -13.25
C ASN A 34 -16.53 11.43 -12.76
N PRO A 35 -15.48 12.12 -13.25
CA PRO A 35 -14.11 11.88 -12.83
C PRO A 35 -13.82 12.23 -11.36
N ASN A 36 -14.81 12.80 -10.65
CA ASN A 36 -14.77 13.10 -9.21
C ASN A 36 -15.67 12.16 -8.38
N ASP A 37 -16.19 11.09 -8.98
CA ASP A 37 -16.97 10.08 -8.28
C ASP A 37 -16.03 9.03 -7.69
N SER A 38 -15.75 9.14 -6.38
CA SER A 38 -14.98 8.17 -5.60
C SER A 38 -15.71 6.83 -5.39
N SER A 39 -16.87 6.62 -6.02
CA SER A 39 -17.63 5.35 -5.99
C SER A 39 -17.46 4.48 -7.23
N ALA A 40 -16.55 4.83 -8.16
CA ALA A 40 -16.15 3.91 -9.23
C ALA A 40 -15.44 2.70 -8.60
N ILE A 41 -16.01 1.50 -8.79
CA ILE A 41 -15.42 0.24 -8.33
C ILE A 41 -14.06 0.08 -9.00
N HIS A 42 -12.98 0.13 -8.23
CA HIS A 42 -11.63 -0.15 -8.71
C HIS A 42 -11.55 -1.63 -9.08
N LEU A 43 -11.55 -1.94 -10.38
CA LEU A 43 -11.28 -3.28 -10.88
C LEU A 43 -9.76 -3.50 -10.80
N ALA A 44 -9.34 -4.49 -10.01
CA ALA A 44 -7.93 -4.68 -9.72
C ALA A 44 -7.17 -5.19 -10.97
N ALA A 45 -5.99 -4.64 -11.17
CA ALA A 45 -5.00 -5.10 -12.14
C ALA A 45 -3.83 -5.82 -11.43
N VAL A 46 -3.02 -6.53 -12.22
CA VAL A 46 -1.77 -7.14 -11.75
C VAL A 46 -0.90 -6.06 -11.10
N GLY A 47 -0.50 -6.28 -9.85
CA GLY A 47 0.37 -5.38 -9.09
C GLY A 47 -0.32 -4.25 -8.32
N ASP A 48 -1.65 -4.09 -8.41
CA ASP A 48 -2.38 -3.09 -7.61
C ASP A 48 -2.31 -3.37 -6.10
N ALA A 49 -2.24 -4.66 -5.74
CA ALA A 49 -1.78 -5.09 -4.44
C ALA A 49 -0.68 -6.14 -4.61
N LEU A 50 0.27 -6.15 -3.68
CA LEU A 50 1.39 -7.09 -3.66
C LEU A 50 1.38 -7.89 -2.37
N ILE A 51 1.67 -9.18 -2.46
CA ILE A 51 2.14 -9.97 -1.33
C ILE A 51 3.54 -9.46 -1.01
N VAL A 52 3.75 -8.93 0.19
CA VAL A 52 5.02 -8.28 0.57
C VAL A 52 5.78 -8.99 1.67
N GLU A 53 5.11 -9.85 2.42
CA GLU A 53 5.71 -10.66 3.46
C GLU A 53 4.95 -11.98 3.61
N VAL A 54 5.66 -13.07 3.83
CA VAL A 54 5.10 -14.38 4.17
C VAL A 54 5.91 -14.92 5.35
N ASN A 55 5.24 -15.32 6.42
CA ASN A 55 5.84 -16.04 7.54
C ASN A 55 5.13 -17.39 7.71
N ALA A 56 5.78 -18.44 7.19
CA ALA A 56 5.29 -19.81 7.19
C ALA A 56 5.94 -20.70 8.27
N ASP A 57 6.95 -20.22 8.99
CA ASP A 57 7.57 -20.94 10.12
C ASP A 57 7.96 -19.96 11.24
N PRO A 58 6.97 -19.36 11.93
CA PRO A 58 7.25 -18.45 13.04
C PRO A 58 7.69 -19.23 14.28
N VAL A 59 8.67 -18.72 15.05
CA VAL A 59 9.18 -19.36 16.29
C VAL A 59 8.24 -19.10 17.48
N ILE A 60 6.97 -19.42 17.29
CA ILE A 60 5.84 -19.37 18.22
C ILE A 60 4.91 -20.54 17.85
N THR A 61 3.70 -20.63 18.41
CA THR A 61 2.80 -21.75 18.12
C THR A 61 2.42 -21.80 16.64
N GLU A 62 2.81 -22.88 15.97
CA GLU A 62 2.37 -23.18 14.62
C GLU A 62 1.10 -24.04 14.61
N PRO A 63 0.26 -23.90 13.58
CA PRO A 63 0.27 -22.87 12.51
C PRO A 63 -0.47 -21.58 12.91
N ASP A 64 -0.88 -21.47 14.18
CA ASP A 64 -1.81 -20.43 14.66
C ASP A 64 -1.34 -18.99 14.38
N TYR A 65 -0.04 -18.76 14.23
CA TYR A 65 0.56 -17.45 14.03
C TYR A 65 1.28 -17.26 12.69
N GLU A 66 1.08 -18.17 11.74
CA GLU A 66 1.47 -17.93 10.35
C GLU A 66 0.68 -16.75 9.76
N TYR A 67 1.30 -16.03 8.83
CA TYR A 67 0.66 -14.92 8.14
C TYR A 67 1.31 -14.59 6.80
N PHE A 68 0.60 -13.82 6.00
CA PHE A 68 1.21 -13.04 4.93
C PHE A 68 0.62 -11.62 4.92
N GLU A 69 1.30 -10.70 4.26
CA GLU A 69 0.89 -9.31 4.14
C GLU A 69 0.58 -8.93 2.70
N LEU A 70 -0.54 -8.23 2.51
CA LEU A 70 -0.86 -7.51 1.28
C LEU A 70 -0.52 -6.03 1.45
N PHE A 71 0.07 -5.42 0.44
CA PHE A 71 0.34 -3.98 0.36
C PHE A 71 -0.36 -3.38 -0.87
N ASN A 72 -1.10 -2.30 -0.68
CA ASN A 72 -1.71 -1.57 -1.79
C ASN A 72 -0.72 -0.59 -2.41
N THR A 73 -0.37 -0.80 -3.67
CA THR A 73 0.59 0.02 -4.43
C THR A 73 -0.06 1.23 -5.09
N THR A 74 -1.39 1.29 -5.10
CA THR A 74 -2.16 2.35 -5.76
C THR A 74 -2.35 3.56 -4.85
N GLY A 75 -2.61 4.72 -5.46
CA GLY A 75 -2.97 5.94 -4.73
C GLY A 75 -4.45 5.99 -4.32
N SER A 76 -5.17 4.88 -4.30
CA SER A 76 -6.60 4.81 -3.95
C SER A 76 -6.90 3.60 -3.08
N ALA A 77 -8.00 3.67 -2.31
CA ALA A 77 -8.43 2.50 -1.55
C ALA A 77 -8.96 1.41 -2.49
N ILE A 78 -8.60 0.16 -2.21
CA ILE A 78 -9.07 -1.01 -2.95
C ILE A 78 -10.13 -1.72 -2.12
N ASP A 79 -11.27 -2.03 -2.73
CA ASP A 79 -12.28 -2.93 -2.17
C ASP A 79 -11.89 -4.39 -2.47
N LEU A 80 -11.64 -5.16 -1.42
CA LEU A 80 -11.21 -6.56 -1.50
C LEU A 80 -12.38 -7.55 -1.30
N SER A 81 -13.63 -7.07 -1.26
CA SER A 81 -14.82 -7.88 -0.92
C SER A 81 -15.04 -9.11 -1.81
N ASN A 82 -14.56 -9.08 -3.06
CA ASN A 82 -14.67 -10.20 -4.00
C ASN A 82 -13.30 -10.83 -4.32
N TRP A 83 -12.30 -10.57 -3.50
CA TRP A 83 -10.99 -11.15 -3.71
C TRP A 83 -10.87 -12.52 -3.04
N GLU A 84 -10.10 -13.41 -3.66
CA GLU A 84 -9.78 -14.73 -3.16
C GLU A 84 -8.28 -14.87 -2.95
N ILE A 85 -7.90 -15.56 -1.89
CA ILE A 85 -6.55 -16.03 -1.63
C ILE A 85 -6.52 -17.52 -1.92
N CYS A 86 -5.58 -17.98 -2.73
CA CYS A 86 -5.47 -19.37 -3.14
C CYS A 86 -4.08 -19.92 -2.82
N ASP A 87 -4.08 -21.11 -2.25
CA ASP A 87 -2.90 -21.94 -2.06
C ASP A 87 -2.84 -23.00 -3.20
N ASN A 88 -1.64 -23.49 -3.54
CA ASN A 88 -1.40 -24.58 -4.46
C ASN A 88 -1.81 -25.97 -3.91
N SER A 89 -2.09 -26.09 -2.61
CA SER A 89 -2.63 -27.31 -2.03
C SER A 89 -3.94 -27.70 -2.74
N ASN A 90 -4.00 -28.95 -3.21
CA ASN A 90 -5.04 -29.46 -4.12
C ASN A 90 -4.97 -28.93 -5.57
N GLY A 91 -3.79 -28.58 -6.07
CA GLY A 91 -3.54 -28.29 -7.49
C GLY A 91 -4.18 -27.00 -7.99
N GLY A 92 -4.43 -26.02 -7.10
CA GLY A 92 -5.07 -24.75 -7.45
C GLY A 92 -6.57 -24.84 -7.78
N THR A 93 -7.24 -25.91 -7.34
CA THR A 93 -8.71 -26.02 -7.44
C THR A 93 -9.42 -25.05 -6.49
N PRO A 94 -10.67 -24.63 -6.74
CA PRO A 94 -11.43 -23.69 -5.88
C PRO A 94 -11.54 -24.09 -4.39
N ALA A 95 -11.26 -25.36 -4.04
CA ALA A 95 -11.22 -25.83 -2.66
C ALA A 95 -10.00 -25.30 -1.86
N GLY A 96 -8.91 -24.93 -2.54
CA GLY A 96 -7.71 -24.31 -1.94
C GLY A 96 -7.80 -22.79 -1.82
N CYS A 97 -8.90 -22.18 -2.27
CA CYS A 97 -9.10 -20.73 -2.22
C CYS A 97 -10.04 -20.33 -1.07
N ARG A 98 -9.87 -19.11 -0.55
CA ARG A 98 -10.73 -18.45 0.45
C ARG A 98 -11.03 -17.02 0.05
N HIS A 99 -12.31 -16.66 0.13
CA HIS A 99 -12.74 -15.29 -0.11
C HIS A 99 -12.39 -14.42 1.09
N LEU A 100 -11.84 -13.23 0.84
CA LEU A 100 -11.75 -12.21 1.87
C LEU A 100 -13.17 -11.81 2.33
N PRO A 101 -13.37 -11.46 3.62
CA PRO A 101 -14.67 -11.03 4.11
C PRO A 101 -15.23 -9.84 3.33
N VAL A 102 -16.53 -9.85 3.04
CA VAL A 102 -17.20 -8.70 2.40
C VAL A 102 -17.04 -7.45 3.26
N GLY A 103 -16.69 -6.33 2.62
CA GLY A 103 -16.37 -5.06 3.25
C GLY A 103 -14.90 -4.89 3.62
N THR A 104 -14.04 -5.87 3.33
CA THR A 104 -12.59 -5.72 3.51
C THR A 104 -12.07 -4.66 2.54
N THR A 105 -11.44 -3.61 3.07
CA THR A 105 -10.82 -2.54 2.27
C THR A 105 -9.34 -2.43 2.58
N LEU A 106 -8.54 -2.15 1.57
CA LEU A 106 -7.12 -1.86 1.72
C LEU A 106 -6.84 -0.43 1.27
N GLY A 107 -6.60 0.47 2.22
CA GLY A 107 -6.27 1.87 1.94
C GLY A 107 -4.97 2.00 1.13
N PRO A 108 -4.76 3.11 0.41
CA PRO A 108 -3.52 3.35 -0.34
C PRO A 108 -2.32 3.20 0.60
N GLY A 109 -1.34 2.38 0.21
CA GLY A 109 -0.14 2.10 1.02
C GLY A 109 -0.29 1.33 2.28
N ARG A 110 -1.52 1.02 2.64
CA ARG A 110 -1.76 0.27 3.85
C ARG A 110 -1.42 -1.17 3.59
N ARG A 111 -1.06 -1.83 4.68
CA ARG A 111 -0.90 -3.26 4.72
C ARG A 111 -2.12 -3.92 5.34
N LEU A 112 -2.37 -5.14 4.89
CA LEU A 112 -3.35 -6.05 5.47
C LEU A 112 -2.64 -7.35 5.78
N VAL A 113 -2.63 -7.70 7.05
CA VAL A 113 -2.15 -8.99 7.53
C VAL A 113 -3.28 -10.00 7.38
N VAL A 114 -2.98 -11.15 6.79
CA VAL A 114 -3.92 -12.27 6.64
C VAL A 114 -3.37 -13.44 7.46
N SER A 115 -4.15 -13.94 8.41
CA SER A 115 -3.69 -14.97 9.38
C SER A 115 -4.84 -15.84 9.89
N PHE A 116 -4.51 -16.97 10.53
CA PHE A 116 -5.46 -17.76 11.32
C PHE A 116 -5.92 -17.04 12.59
N SER A 117 -4.99 -16.32 13.23
CA SER A 117 -5.22 -15.63 14.49
C SER A 117 -5.78 -14.23 14.27
N ASN A 118 -6.62 -13.77 15.20
CA ASN A 118 -7.10 -12.39 15.17
C ASN A 118 -6.02 -11.38 15.60
N ALA A 119 -6.29 -10.10 15.38
CA ALA A 119 -5.37 -9.00 15.73
C ALA A 119 -4.91 -9.00 17.19
N ALA A 120 -5.77 -9.34 18.15
CA ALA A 120 -5.38 -9.35 19.57
C ALA A 120 -4.41 -10.49 19.90
N ALA A 121 -4.64 -11.67 19.32
CA ALA A 121 -3.76 -12.83 19.48
C ALA A 121 -2.41 -12.59 18.78
N MET A 122 -2.43 -12.12 17.53
CA MET A 122 -1.23 -11.74 16.77
C MET A 122 -0.40 -10.69 17.52
N ALA A 123 -1.03 -9.61 17.99
CA ALA A 123 -0.36 -8.55 18.74
C ALA A 123 0.30 -9.06 20.02
N THR A 124 -0.35 -9.98 20.73
CA THR A 124 0.22 -10.61 21.92
C THR A 124 1.42 -11.49 21.59
N ALA A 125 1.32 -12.29 20.53
CA ALA A 125 2.36 -13.22 20.11
C ALA A 125 3.62 -12.51 19.57
N TYR A 126 3.42 -11.46 18.77
CA TYR A 126 4.50 -10.69 18.13
C TYR A 126 4.91 -9.42 18.90
N GLY A 127 4.26 -9.11 20.03
CA GLY A 127 4.69 -8.09 20.97
C GLY A 127 4.38 -6.64 20.56
N CYS A 128 3.26 -6.39 19.88
CA CYS A 128 2.81 -5.05 19.50
C CYS A 128 1.40 -4.71 20.01
N ALA A 129 0.93 -3.49 19.71
CA ALA A 129 -0.42 -3.07 20.05
C ALA A 129 -1.41 -3.62 19.03
N ALA A 130 -2.53 -4.21 19.47
CA ALA A 130 -3.55 -4.71 18.53
C ALA A 130 -4.10 -3.61 17.60
N SER A 131 -4.08 -2.34 18.02
CA SER A 131 -4.48 -1.20 17.22
C SER A 131 -3.52 -0.85 16.08
N SER A 132 -2.29 -1.37 16.08
CA SER A 132 -1.34 -1.19 14.98
C SER A 132 -1.49 -2.23 13.87
N LEU A 133 -2.30 -3.27 14.09
CA LEU A 133 -2.50 -4.37 13.15
C LEU A 133 -3.84 -4.23 12.43
N ASN A 134 -3.80 -4.33 11.11
CA ASN A 134 -4.99 -4.51 10.28
C ASN A 134 -5.03 -5.98 9.83
N VAL A 135 -5.86 -6.80 10.48
CA VAL A 135 -5.85 -8.27 10.29
C VAL A 135 -7.18 -8.75 9.73
N VAL A 136 -7.12 -9.54 8.66
CA VAL A 136 -8.19 -10.45 8.26
C VAL A 136 -7.90 -11.84 8.82
N GLN A 137 -8.85 -12.35 9.60
CA GLN A 137 -8.77 -13.66 10.23
C GLN A 137 -9.48 -14.73 9.38
N PHE A 138 -8.79 -15.83 9.05
CA PHE A 138 -9.38 -17.05 8.52
C PHE A 138 -9.44 -18.15 9.59
N SER A 139 -10.55 -18.17 10.35
CA SER A 139 -10.75 -19.13 11.46
C SER A 139 -11.27 -20.50 11.04
N ASP A 140 -11.47 -20.73 9.75
CA ASP A 140 -12.01 -21.98 9.20
C ASP A 140 -10.97 -23.10 9.02
N GLY A 141 -9.75 -22.86 9.51
CA GLY A 141 -8.67 -23.84 9.53
C GLY A 141 -8.01 -24.06 8.17
N TRP A 142 -8.12 -23.09 7.25
CA TRP A 142 -7.31 -23.01 6.03
C TRP A 142 -5.82 -23.03 6.41
N PHE A 143 -5.33 -22.02 7.13
CA PHE A 143 -3.99 -22.00 7.76
C PHE A 143 -3.72 -23.15 8.74
N ALA A 144 -4.75 -23.74 9.37
CA ALA A 144 -4.54 -24.69 10.47
C ALA A 144 -4.06 -26.10 10.06
N GLY A 145 -3.72 -26.32 8.78
CA GLY A 145 -3.26 -27.61 8.25
C GLY A 145 -4.33 -28.72 8.21
N THR A 146 -5.45 -28.57 8.93
CA THR A 146 -6.55 -29.55 8.99
C THR A 146 -7.24 -29.78 7.64
N SER A 147 -7.13 -28.81 6.73
CA SER A 147 -7.68 -28.88 5.37
C SER A 147 -6.61 -29.09 4.27
N GLY A 148 -5.34 -29.24 4.68
CA GLY A 148 -4.18 -29.35 3.79
C GLY A 148 -3.78 -28.05 3.10
N ALA A 149 -4.34 -26.91 3.51
CA ALA A 149 -4.18 -25.61 2.84
C ALA A 149 -3.52 -24.52 3.73
N ASN A 150 -2.35 -24.84 4.29
CA ASN A 150 -1.55 -23.98 5.16
C ASN A 150 -0.35 -23.40 4.42
N LEU A 151 0.27 -22.35 4.97
CA LEU A 151 1.54 -21.87 4.44
C LEU A 151 2.61 -22.92 4.75
N ALA A 152 3.01 -23.71 3.74
CA ALA A 152 3.86 -24.86 3.99
C ALA A 152 5.32 -24.45 4.18
N ASN A 153 5.91 -24.73 5.35
CA ASN A 153 7.26 -24.27 5.74
C ASN A 153 8.32 -24.53 4.66
N ALA A 154 8.31 -25.66 3.94
CA ALA A 154 9.38 -26.00 3.01
C ALA A 154 9.17 -25.47 1.57
N SER A 155 7.93 -25.37 1.11
CA SER A 155 7.63 -25.07 -0.29
C SER A 155 6.14 -24.86 -0.47
N ASP A 156 5.77 -23.76 -1.09
CA ASP A 156 4.38 -23.41 -1.32
C ASP A 156 4.22 -22.39 -2.45
N ARG A 157 2.97 -22.12 -2.82
CA ARG A 157 2.62 -21.01 -3.68
C ARG A 157 1.28 -20.40 -3.29
N LEU A 158 1.33 -19.10 -3.04
CA LEU A 158 0.23 -18.26 -2.61
C LEU A 158 -0.13 -17.28 -3.72
N ALA A 159 -1.41 -17.23 -4.10
CA ALA A 159 -1.93 -16.37 -5.16
C ALA A 159 -3.13 -15.56 -4.68
N VAL A 160 -3.21 -14.31 -5.15
CA VAL A 160 -4.29 -13.38 -4.87
C VAL A 160 -5.05 -13.12 -6.15
N TYR A 161 -6.37 -13.24 -6.10
CA TYR A 161 -7.24 -13.05 -7.24
C TYR A 161 -8.35 -12.04 -6.94
N ASP A 162 -8.71 -11.24 -7.94
CA ASP A 162 -9.91 -10.41 -7.96
C ASP A 162 -10.99 -11.10 -8.81
N ASN A 163 -12.14 -11.41 -8.21
CA ASN A 163 -13.31 -11.98 -8.89
C ASN A 163 -14.43 -10.95 -9.15
N THR A 164 -14.14 -9.65 -9.01
CA THR A 164 -15.12 -8.59 -9.29
C THR A 164 -15.52 -8.57 -10.77
N SER A 165 -14.60 -8.96 -11.65
CA SER A 165 -14.86 -9.14 -13.09
C SER A 165 -15.42 -10.54 -13.39
N PRO A 166 -16.23 -10.71 -14.47
CA PRO A 166 -16.66 -12.04 -14.95
C PRO A 166 -15.50 -13.01 -15.23
N THR A 167 -14.30 -12.49 -15.46
CA THR A 167 -13.06 -13.27 -15.53
C THR A 167 -12.24 -13.00 -14.28
N ARG A 168 -11.90 -14.05 -13.54
CA ARG A 168 -10.96 -14.01 -12.42
C ARG A 168 -9.62 -13.40 -12.87
N VAL A 169 -9.19 -12.32 -12.22
CA VAL A 169 -7.91 -11.65 -12.48
C VAL A 169 -6.92 -12.03 -11.39
N ARG A 170 -5.71 -12.45 -11.75
CA ARG A 170 -4.62 -12.61 -10.76
C ARG A 170 -4.04 -11.24 -10.46
N VAL A 171 -4.02 -10.86 -9.19
CA VAL A 171 -3.47 -9.58 -8.73
C VAL A 171 -1.98 -9.73 -8.44
N ASP A 172 -1.60 -10.74 -7.65
CA ASP A 172 -0.20 -11.08 -7.35
C ASP A 172 -0.09 -12.57 -6.99
N GLU A 173 1.11 -13.12 -7.06
CA GLU A 173 1.41 -14.51 -6.69
C GLU A 173 2.88 -14.63 -6.25
N VAL A 174 3.16 -15.53 -5.32
CA VAL A 174 4.52 -15.89 -4.89
C VAL A 174 4.61 -17.41 -4.80
N SER A 175 5.71 -17.97 -5.29
CA SER A 175 6.07 -19.37 -5.04
C SER A 175 7.45 -19.42 -4.40
N TYR A 176 7.61 -20.24 -3.37
CA TYR A 176 8.85 -20.35 -2.59
C TYR A 176 9.27 -21.80 -2.39
N GLY A 177 10.54 -21.97 -2.01
CA GLY A 177 11.14 -23.28 -1.81
C GLY A 177 11.35 -24.03 -3.12
N THR A 178 10.62 -25.13 -3.32
CA THR A 178 10.78 -25.98 -4.51
C THR A 178 9.73 -25.74 -5.59
N ASP A 179 8.67 -24.98 -5.29
CA ASP A 179 7.63 -24.65 -6.25
C ASP A 179 8.12 -23.59 -7.24
N THR A 180 8.39 -24.03 -8.47
CA THR A 180 8.83 -23.19 -9.58
C THR A 180 7.71 -22.87 -10.59
N THR A 181 6.45 -23.11 -10.23
CA THR A 181 5.31 -22.95 -11.14
C THR A 181 4.96 -21.49 -11.41
N TRP A 182 5.27 -20.58 -10.49
CA TRP A 182 5.14 -19.13 -10.69
C TRP A 182 6.50 -18.45 -10.88
N LEU A 183 7.36 -18.49 -9.87
CA LEU A 183 8.72 -17.96 -9.94
C LEU A 183 9.69 -19.05 -10.38
N ASN A 184 10.57 -18.77 -11.35
CA ASN A 184 11.62 -19.71 -11.77
C ASN A 184 12.98 -18.99 -11.90
N PRO A 185 13.90 -19.15 -10.94
CA PRO A 185 13.79 -20.01 -9.75
C PRO A 185 12.72 -19.50 -8.77
N ALA A 186 12.30 -20.35 -7.83
CA ALA A 186 11.38 -19.96 -6.76
C ALA A 186 12.00 -18.88 -5.85
N ALA A 187 11.18 -18.17 -5.08
CA ALA A 187 11.68 -17.37 -3.97
C ALA A 187 12.41 -18.27 -2.96
N PRO A 188 13.43 -17.74 -2.26
CA PRO A 188 14.25 -18.56 -1.36
C PRO A 188 13.43 -19.20 -0.25
N ASP A 189 13.76 -20.44 0.10
CA ASP A 189 13.30 -21.08 1.33
C ASP A 189 14.04 -20.47 2.52
N VAL A 190 13.32 -19.72 3.35
CA VAL A 190 13.86 -19.01 4.53
C VAL A 190 13.32 -19.58 5.84
N PHE A 191 12.36 -20.51 5.77
CA PHE A 191 11.52 -20.99 6.87
C PHE A 191 12.11 -22.22 7.56
N ASN A 192 13.43 -22.34 7.63
CA ASN A 192 14.12 -23.53 8.13
C ASN A 192 14.18 -23.62 9.67
N ASN A 193 13.03 -23.53 10.36
CA ASN A 193 12.92 -23.34 11.83
C ASN A 193 13.67 -22.09 12.33
N SER A 194 13.90 -21.11 11.46
CA SER A 194 14.65 -19.89 11.79
C SER A 194 13.78 -18.80 12.40
N GLY A 195 12.46 -18.89 12.21
CA GLY A 195 11.51 -17.82 12.53
C GLY A 195 11.44 -16.72 11.49
N GLN A 196 12.26 -16.76 10.44
CA GLN A 196 12.37 -15.69 9.45
C GLN A 196 11.15 -15.65 8.54
N SER A 197 10.73 -14.45 8.18
CA SER A 197 9.80 -14.26 7.09
C SER A 197 10.51 -14.07 5.74
N LEU A 198 9.78 -14.40 4.68
CA LEU A 198 10.14 -14.11 3.30
C LEU A 198 9.54 -12.75 2.95
N GLN A 199 10.38 -11.76 2.62
CA GLN A 199 9.97 -10.38 2.39
C GLN A 199 10.30 -9.94 0.97
N ARG A 200 9.39 -9.17 0.37
CA ARG A 200 9.60 -8.55 -0.93
C ARG A 200 10.61 -7.41 -0.78
N VAL A 201 11.61 -7.31 -1.64
CA VAL A 201 12.73 -6.38 -1.44
C VAL A 201 12.33 -4.98 -1.87
N GLY A 202 12.35 -4.03 -0.93
CA GLY A 202 12.14 -2.63 -1.21
C GLY A 202 10.69 -2.25 -1.54
N TYR A 203 9.70 -3.12 -1.27
CA TYR A 203 8.29 -2.75 -1.42
C TYR A 203 8.00 -1.44 -0.65
N GLY A 204 7.13 -0.60 -1.20
CA GLY A 204 6.87 0.74 -0.65
C GLY A 204 7.94 1.79 -0.97
N SER A 205 9.07 1.46 -1.61
CA SER A 205 10.02 2.45 -2.12
C SER A 205 9.60 3.02 -3.49
N LEU A 206 9.92 4.29 -3.78
CA LEU A 206 9.69 4.88 -5.11
C LEU A 206 10.53 4.27 -6.23
N SER A 207 11.66 3.65 -5.86
CA SER A 207 12.53 2.95 -6.80
C SER A 207 12.18 1.46 -6.92
N PHE A 208 11.15 1.01 -6.19
CA PHE A 208 10.68 -0.35 -6.26
C PHE A 208 10.12 -0.64 -7.64
N THR A 209 10.49 -1.79 -8.19
CA THR A 209 9.88 -2.32 -9.40
C THR A 209 9.69 -3.81 -9.16
N ASP A 210 8.44 -4.25 -9.08
CA ASP A 210 8.12 -5.67 -9.05
C ASP A 210 8.44 -6.28 -10.43
N THR A 211 9.39 -7.21 -10.47
CA THR A 211 9.78 -7.90 -11.70
C THR A 211 9.12 -9.27 -11.81
N ASN A 212 8.28 -9.65 -10.85
CA ASN A 212 7.71 -10.99 -10.71
C ASN A 212 8.80 -12.07 -10.82
N SER A 213 9.93 -11.85 -10.13
CA SER A 213 11.05 -12.78 -10.13
C SER A 213 11.52 -13.07 -8.70
N SER A 214 12.26 -14.17 -8.52
CA SER A 214 12.81 -14.54 -7.22
C SER A 214 13.76 -13.49 -6.63
N THR A 215 14.34 -12.61 -7.46
CA THR A 215 15.24 -11.56 -6.97
C THR A 215 14.50 -10.44 -6.24
N ASP A 216 13.17 -10.40 -6.38
CA ASP A 216 12.33 -9.48 -5.63
C ASP A 216 12.10 -9.97 -4.20
N TRP A 217 12.67 -11.10 -3.77
CA TRP A 217 12.41 -11.72 -2.47
C TRP A 217 13.69 -12.04 -1.71
N ALA A 218 13.69 -11.80 -0.41
CA ALA A 218 14.81 -12.08 0.49
C ALA A 218 14.32 -12.46 1.90
N SER A 219 15.19 -13.02 2.73
CA SER A 219 14.85 -13.27 4.14
C SER A 219 14.79 -11.95 4.91
N SER A 220 13.89 -11.85 5.88
CA SER A 220 13.79 -10.71 6.80
C SER A 220 15.14 -10.36 7.45
N THR A 221 15.95 -11.37 7.81
CA THR A 221 17.27 -11.17 8.40
C THR A 221 18.28 -10.54 7.43
N SER A 222 18.22 -10.89 6.14
CA SER A 222 19.08 -10.29 5.13
C SER A 222 18.76 -8.82 4.88
N LEU A 223 17.52 -8.41 5.19
CA LEU A 223 17.04 -7.03 5.14
C LEU A 223 17.24 -6.27 6.46
N GLY A 224 17.70 -6.94 7.52
CA GLY A 224 17.88 -6.34 8.85
C GLY A 224 16.64 -6.33 9.73
N ASN A 225 15.55 -6.99 9.32
CA ASN A 225 14.25 -7.00 9.99
C ASN A 225 14.12 -8.14 11.03
N GLY A 226 15.24 -8.71 11.48
CA GLY A 226 15.24 -9.86 12.41
C GLY A 226 14.44 -11.03 11.85
N ASN A 227 13.59 -11.64 12.67
CA ASN A 227 12.72 -12.76 12.27
C ASN A 227 11.48 -12.31 11.46
N GLY A 228 11.34 -11.02 11.14
CA GLY A 228 10.12 -10.50 10.55
C GLY A 228 8.99 -10.43 11.57
N THR A 229 8.03 -9.55 11.33
CA THR A 229 6.91 -9.35 12.27
C THR A 229 5.74 -8.65 11.57
N PRO A 230 4.48 -9.07 11.83
CA PRO A 230 3.32 -8.35 11.32
C PRO A 230 3.16 -6.98 11.99
N CYS A 231 3.93 -6.74 13.06
CA CYS A 231 3.93 -5.50 13.81
C CYS A 231 4.68 -4.36 13.13
N ASP A 232 5.33 -4.64 12.00
CA ASP A 232 5.90 -3.59 11.19
C ASP A 232 4.77 -2.60 10.89
N VAL A 233 5.03 -1.32 11.10
CA VAL A 233 4.09 -0.24 10.81
C VAL A 233 4.71 0.67 9.77
N THR A 234 4.04 0.86 8.65
CA THR A 234 4.28 2.02 7.77
C THR A 234 3.79 3.24 8.56
N LEU A 235 4.66 3.82 9.38
CA LEU A 235 4.33 5.03 10.13
C LEU A 235 4.38 6.21 9.17
N ALA A 236 3.21 6.81 8.94
CA ALA A 236 3.13 8.17 8.44
C ALA A 236 3.99 9.11 9.31
N VAL A 237 4.55 10.15 8.70
CA VAL A 237 5.42 11.14 9.35
C VAL A 237 4.85 11.58 10.71
N THR A 238 5.67 11.52 11.76
CA THR A 238 5.35 12.16 13.04
C THR A 238 6.16 13.44 13.17
N LEU A 239 5.50 14.59 13.37
CA LEU A 239 6.18 15.87 13.59
C LEU A 239 6.65 16.03 15.03
N ALA A 240 7.90 16.47 15.20
CA ALA A 240 8.43 16.95 16.47
C ALA A 240 8.09 18.42 16.69
N ASP A 241 8.13 19.25 15.64
CA ASP A 241 7.78 20.66 15.70
C ASP A 241 7.30 21.19 14.34
N PHE A 242 6.47 22.24 14.36
CA PHE A 242 6.05 22.99 13.18
C PHE A 242 5.71 24.42 13.60
N TYR A 243 6.37 25.41 13.00
CA TYR A 243 6.14 26.82 13.32
C TYR A 243 6.53 27.75 12.16
N ALA A 244 6.05 29.00 12.22
CA ALA A 244 6.38 30.05 11.27
C ALA A 244 6.84 31.31 12.03
N ALA A 245 7.86 31.98 11.53
CA ALA A 245 8.40 33.20 12.14
C ALA A 245 8.77 34.23 11.06
N GLN A 246 8.50 35.51 11.32
CA GLN A 246 8.96 36.58 10.45
C GLN A 246 10.48 36.69 10.49
N GLN A 247 11.10 36.78 9.31
CA GLN A 247 12.53 36.97 9.13
C GLN A 247 12.79 38.07 8.10
N GLY A 248 12.89 39.31 8.57
CA GLY A 248 12.99 40.47 7.70
C GLY A 248 11.70 40.64 6.88
N ASP A 249 11.84 40.77 5.57
CA ASP A 249 10.73 40.96 4.62
C ASP A 249 10.15 39.61 4.12
N ALA A 250 10.29 38.55 4.91
CA ALA A 250 9.82 37.20 4.59
C ALA A 250 9.32 36.47 5.84
N VAL A 251 8.68 35.32 5.65
CA VAL A 251 8.34 34.36 6.70
C VAL A 251 9.16 33.09 6.49
N LEU A 252 9.90 32.68 7.52
CA LEU A 252 10.54 31.37 7.57
C LEU A 252 9.58 30.36 8.22
N VAL A 253 9.21 29.34 7.46
CA VAL A 253 8.44 28.19 7.93
C VAL A 253 9.41 27.05 8.22
N THR A 254 9.33 26.48 9.42
CA THR A 254 10.21 25.40 9.88
C THR A 254 9.37 24.23 10.37
N TRP A 255 9.74 23.01 9.97
CA TRP A 255 9.21 21.80 10.56
C TRP A 255 10.34 20.83 10.88
N GLU A 256 10.18 20.13 11.99
CA GLU A 256 11.04 19.04 12.43
C GLU A 256 10.22 17.78 12.50
N THR A 257 10.71 16.72 11.90
CA THR A 257 10.12 15.39 11.99
C THR A 257 10.74 14.65 13.17
N ALA A 258 9.97 13.83 13.89
CA ALA A 258 10.49 12.89 14.88
C ALA A 258 10.92 11.57 14.21
N SER A 259 10.21 11.18 13.15
CA SER A 259 10.52 10.06 12.27
C SER A 259 9.88 10.29 10.90
N GLU A 260 10.55 9.80 9.85
CA GLU A 260 10.15 9.94 8.44
C GLU A 260 10.28 8.62 7.68
N LEU A 261 9.94 7.52 8.35
CA LEU A 261 9.75 6.25 7.65
C LEU A 261 8.67 6.45 6.58
N ASP A 262 8.95 5.96 5.38
CA ASP A 262 7.99 5.95 4.28
C ASP A 262 7.42 7.31 3.88
N ASN A 263 8.20 8.41 3.96
CA ASN A 263 7.80 9.73 3.47
C ASN A 263 8.42 10.09 2.11
N ARG A 264 7.62 10.49 1.12
CA ARG A 264 8.14 11.03 -0.17
C ARG A 264 8.57 12.46 -0.03
N GLY A 265 7.92 13.23 0.83
CA GLY A 265 8.18 14.64 0.97
C GLY A 265 6.97 15.44 1.39
N PHE A 266 7.06 16.75 1.18
CA PHE A 266 6.14 17.71 1.76
C PHE A 266 5.62 18.73 0.75
N ASN A 267 4.38 19.16 0.98
CA ASN A 267 3.82 20.38 0.41
C ASN A 267 3.53 21.38 1.52
N LEU A 268 3.64 22.67 1.19
CA LEU A 268 3.33 23.77 2.08
C LEU A 268 2.19 24.61 1.52
N TYR A 269 1.29 25.01 2.39
CA TYR A 269 0.13 25.82 2.05
C TYR A 269 0.04 27.05 2.95
N ARG A 270 -0.55 28.12 2.42
CA ARG A 270 -0.75 29.39 3.13
C ARG A 270 -2.17 29.92 2.94
N GLY A 271 -2.73 30.52 3.99
CA GLY A 271 -3.97 31.28 3.95
C GLY A 271 -3.94 32.50 4.88
N THR A 272 -4.94 33.37 4.76
CA THR A 272 -5.14 34.52 5.68
C THR A 272 -6.22 34.29 6.73
N SER A 273 -6.74 33.05 6.84
CA SER A 273 -7.71 32.61 7.84
C SER A 273 -7.27 31.25 8.38
N PRO A 274 -7.50 30.91 9.66
CA PRO A 274 -7.24 29.58 10.18
C PRO A 274 -8.17 28.49 9.61
N ASP A 275 -9.26 28.87 8.94
CA ASP A 275 -10.26 27.92 8.43
C ASP A 275 -9.83 27.21 7.14
N GLY A 276 -8.77 27.69 6.49
CA GLY A 276 -8.26 27.08 5.27
C GLY A 276 -7.15 27.87 4.60
N TRP A 277 -6.42 27.18 3.73
CA TRP A 277 -5.41 27.79 2.88
C TRP A 277 -6.01 28.29 1.57
N ASP A 278 -5.42 29.36 1.05
CA ASP A 278 -5.82 29.98 -0.21
C ASP A 278 -4.88 29.57 -1.36
N ARG A 279 -3.65 29.13 -1.04
CA ARG A 279 -2.66 28.70 -2.04
C ARG A 279 -1.64 27.69 -1.50
N GLN A 280 -1.08 26.91 -2.42
CA GLN A 280 0.14 26.12 -2.22
C GLN A 280 1.38 26.98 -2.52
N LEU A 281 2.44 26.83 -1.72
CA LEU A 281 3.67 27.62 -1.83
C LEU A 281 4.71 26.98 -2.75
N ASN A 282 4.88 25.66 -2.67
CA ASN A 282 5.86 24.92 -3.46
C ASN A 282 5.21 24.34 -4.73
N SER A 283 5.84 24.52 -5.90
CA SER A 283 5.40 23.90 -7.16
C SER A 283 5.93 22.47 -7.35
N THR A 284 7.00 22.13 -6.63
CA THR A 284 7.63 20.81 -6.62
C THR A 284 7.63 20.29 -5.20
N LEU A 285 7.33 18.99 -5.03
CA LEU A 285 7.37 18.33 -3.73
C LEU A 285 8.75 18.55 -3.08
N ILE A 286 8.77 18.95 -1.81
CA ILE A 286 10.00 19.06 -1.02
C ILE A 286 10.38 17.64 -0.59
N PRO A 287 11.43 17.03 -1.15
CA PRO A 287 11.71 15.62 -0.90
C PRO A 287 12.08 15.38 0.57
N SER A 288 11.62 14.26 1.13
CA SER A 288 12.11 13.82 2.43
C SER A 288 13.62 13.54 2.35
N GLN A 289 14.35 13.99 3.36
CA GLN A 289 15.77 13.70 3.53
C GLN A 289 16.01 12.33 4.17
N SER A 290 14.95 11.64 4.63
CA SER A 290 15.10 10.41 5.39
C SER A 290 15.76 9.27 4.63
N GLN A 291 15.53 9.07 3.33
CA GLN A 291 16.18 8.01 2.53
C GLN A 291 16.38 6.65 3.27
N GLY A 292 15.43 6.24 4.13
CA GLY A 292 15.52 5.01 4.94
C GLY A 292 16.17 5.16 6.32
N ASN A 293 16.42 6.37 6.81
CA ASN A 293 16.90 6.67 8.16
C ASN A 293 15.69 6.87 9.09
N PRO A 294 15.57 6.11 10.20
CA PRO A 294 14.43 6.22 11.11
C PRO A 294 14.37 7.56 11.87
N ASN A 295 15.46 8.33 11.87
CA ASN A 295 15.56 9.61 12.58
C ASN A 295 14.88 10.76 11.81
N GLY A 296 14.44 11.75 12.59
CA GLY A 296 13.92 13.02 12.12
C GLY A 296 14.93 13.95 11.45
N PHE A 297 14.41 14.93 10.72
CA PHE A 297 15.14 16.00 10.04
C PHE A 297 14.44 17.34 10.24
N VAL A 298 15.24 18.42 10.16
CA VAL A 298 14.76 19.79 10.18
C VAL A 298 14.74 20.34 8.76
N TYR A 299 13.62 20.92 8.38
CA TYR A 299 13.40 21.52 7.08
C TYR A 299 12.99 22.98 7.24
N THR A 300 13.27 23.78 6.21
CA THR A 300 12.88 25.18 6.16
C THR A 300 12.37 25.58 4.78
N TRP A 301 11.44 26.53 4.76
CA TRP A 301 10.95 27.18 3.56
C TRP A 301 10.81 28.69 3.80
N LEU A 302 11.35 29.49 2.89
CA LEU A 302 11.23 30.94 2.94
C LEU A 302 10.07 31.38 2.04
N ASP A 303 9.00 31.92 2.63
CA ASP A 303 7.92 32.59 1.91
C ASP A 303 8.21 34.09 1.86
N ASP A 304 8.52 34.59 0.67
CA ASP A 304 8.88 35.99 0.41
C ASP A 304 7.97 36.66 -0.64
N VAL A 305 6.82 36.03 -0.95
CA VAL A 305 5.96 36.44 -2.07
C VAL A 305 4.59 36.91 -1.59
N ASP A 306 4.16 38.08 -2.05
CA ASP A 306 2.84 38.68 -1.81
C ASP A 306 2.47 38.77 -0.31
N LEU A 307 3.43 39.14 0.53
CA LEU A 307 3.21 39.38 1.96
C LEU A 307 2.85 40.85 2.19
N VAL A 308 1.84 41.09 3.03
CA VAL A 308 1.33 42.44 3.35
C VAL A 308 1.52 42.71 4.84
N PRO A 309 2.31 43.74 5.23
CA PRO A 309 2.50 44.10 6.64
C PRO A 309 1.18 44.38 7.37
N GLY A 310 1.08 43.92 8.61
CA GLY A 310 -0.12 43.93 9.44
C GLY A 310 -1.09 42.77 9.18
N THR A 311 -0.69 41.73 8.43
CA THR A 311 -1.55 40.58 8.08
C THR A 311 -1.10 39.32 8.82
N SER A 312 -2.04 38.63 9.46
CA SER A 312 -1.80 37.30 10.00
C SER A 312 -1.86 36.25 8.89
N TYR A 313 -0.81 35.46 8.75
CA TYR A 313 -0.73 34.33 7.82
C TYR A 313 -0.75 33.02 8.58
N TYR A 314 -1.45 32.03 8.01
CA TYR A 314 -1.57 30.67 8.52
C TYR A 314 -0.91 29.70 7.55
N TYR A 315 -0.19 28.72 8.08
CA TYR A 315 0.57 27.75 7.31
C TYR A 315 0.18 26.32 7.67
N TRP A 316 0.08 25.47 6.65
CA TRP A 316 -0.12 24.04 6.80
C TRP A 316 1.01 23.29 6.11
N LEU A 317 1.38 22.17 6.72
CA LEU A 317 2.30 21.20 6.13
C LEU A 317 1.50 19.96 5.76
N GLN A 318 1.63 19.52 4.52
CA GLN A 318 1.14 18.23 4.08
C GLN A 318 2.32 17.30 3.87
N ASP A 319 2.39 16.18 4.58
CA ASP A 319 3.26 15.08 4.19
C ASP A 319 2.55 14.19 3.15
N LEU A 320 3.37 13.70 2.23
CA LEU A 320 3.00 12.74 1.20
C LEU A 320 3.84 11.50 1.46
N ASP A 321 3.22 10.44 1.94
CA ASP A 321 3.92 9.19 2.18
C ASP A 321 4.26 8.46 0.86
N THR A 322 5.11 7.44 0.92
CA THR A 322 5.51 6.62 -0.25
C THR A 322 4.36 5.91 -0.93
N SER A 323 3.22 5.84 -0.26
CA SER A 323 1.99 5.29 -0.81
C SER A 323 1.04 6.28 -1.46
N GLY A 324 1.32 7.58 -1.33
CA GLY A 324 0.45 8.61 -1.83
C GLY A 324 -0.61 9.09 -0.84
N ALA A 325 -0.63 8.59 0.40
CA ALA A 325 -1.49 9.15 1.43
C ALA A 325 -1.00 10.54 1.82
N LEU A 326 -1.97 11.42 2.07
CA LEU A 326 -1.74 12.81 2.42
C LEU A 326 -2.21 13.04 3.85
N THR A 327 -1.29 13.47 4.71
CA THR A 327 -1.64 13.92 6.08
C THR A 327 -1.38 15.41 6.19
N MET A 328 -2.30 16.15 6.82
CA MET A 328 -2.21 17.59 6.95
C MET A 328 -1.95 17.97 8.42
N HIS A 329 -1.01 18.90 8.63
CA HIS A 329 -0.61 19.41 9.93
C HIS A 329 -0.76 20.92 10.00
N GLY A 330 -0.98 21.43 11.22
CA GLY A 330 -1.23 22.84 11.50
C GLY A 330 -2.73 23.19 11.63
N PRO A 331 -3.12 24.45 11.44
CA PRO A 331 -2.25 25.56 11.05
C PRO A 331 -1.31 26.03 12.16
N VAL A 332 -0.21 26.65 11.74
CA VAL A 332 0.60 27.56 12.58
C VAL A 332 0.46 28.97 12.03
N SER A 333 0.56 29.99 12.87
CA SER A 333 0.32 31.37 12.48
C SER A 333 1.49 32.30 12.78
N VAL A 334 1.62 33.36 11.98
CA VAL A 334 2.54 34.47 12.21
C VAL A 334 1.86 35.78 11.81
N ASP A 335 2.09 36.82 12.60
CA ASP A 335 1.75 38.20 12.22
C ASP A 335 2.95 38.77 11.45
N TYR A 336 2.72 39.15 10.19
CA TYR A 336 3.74 39.71 9.29
C TYR A 336 3.62 41.23 9.20
#